data_AF-A0AAE1INE9-F1
#
_entry.id   AF-A0AAE1INE9-F1
#
_cell.length_a   1.000
_cell.length_b   1.000
_cell.length_c   1.000
_cell.angle_alpha   90.00
_cell.angle_beta   90.00
_cell.angle_gamma   90.00
#
_symmetry.space_group_name_H-M   'P 1'
#
loop_
_entity.id
_entity.type
_entity.pdbx_description
1 polymer ?
#
loop_
_entity_poly.entity_id
_entity_poly.type
_entity_poly.pdbx_seq_one_letter_code
_entity_poly.pdbx_strand_id
1 'polypeptide(L)'
;MGSIAVTAPPGQHPAMYPARPRLPALAPRLPGNSPPVVERPSVKEHTEKEWAARKDLIEALYIGDNRKLNEIMAIMETKYGFAATEQMYKKRFKKWNIRKRAYRKSAVETKASTPSSASAATPTSTSSSSTDSKHEDDDVEEVPRTPETFAVTGLDLVPNPQFKPLADLELVLNGVMTWSSEKLESYRIASDPMSRYLATPNKPIQDSRTMYRTFELVFDLWSYGKGDLAGMAARKGFYVMEYVLTEDHPDLLWHMLDTIYDMIDRGHLQLLSMFIRHALVLARSRFPETHPLVRILQQLLSCDYQTEHGRQFICYLLRQAWLRNVDLLSEHIKRSAPQEFWLYEQLIWDGRTRLRRNNGLANRREIMYEGLENLGHHEEPLVSDGNDGNLEKLRVDALMLEFTQMDLDDKEKAEQMALDLLDTTQFWSGALSNARFHAYARKMLARICESKQDWDRVEENLKQAIHMREAAHGTTSNLRVIRDMWVLAAYYQKVGKIDDALQVAQDAITRAQQYLHDLPG
;
A
#
# COMPACT_ATOMS: atom_id res chain seq x y z
N MET A 1 -28.78 -87.66 15.46
CA MET A 1 -28.79 -86.37 14.74
C MET A 1 -27.80 -85.46 15.46
N GLY A 2 -26.60 -85.30 14.87
CA GLY A 2 -25.44 -84.69 15.51
C GLY A 2 -25.38 -83.18 15.27
N SER A 3 -25.21 -82.43 16.35
CA SER A 3 -25.07 -80.98 16.38
C SER A 3 -23.62 -80.60 16.06
N ILE A 4 -23.39 -79.83 14.99
CA ILE A 4 -22.05 -79.36 14.59
C ILE A 4 -21.98 -77.85 14.77
N ALA A 5 -21.04 -77.44 15.60
CA ALA A 5 -20.67 -76.06 15.91
C ALA A 5 -20.07 -75.35 14.68
N VAL A 6 -20.49 -74.11 14.45
CA VAL A 6 -19.90 -73.22 13.45
C VAL A 6 -18.89 -72.30 14.14
N THR A 7 -17.63 -72.59 13.90
CA THR A 7 -16.44 -71.80 14.26
C THR A 7 -16.31 -70.54 13.40
N ALA A 8 -15.99 -69.41 14.03
CA ALA A 8 -15.81 -68.09 13.41
C ALA A 8 -14.47 -67.92 12.67
N PRO A 9 -14.38 -67.07 11.62
CA PRO A 9 -13.13 -66.63 11.01
C PRO A 9 -12.63 -65.27 11.58
N PRO A 10 -11.35 -64.91 11.35
CA PRO A 10 -10.56 -64.07 12.25
C PRO A 10 -10.65 -62.56 11.99
N GLY A 11 -10.32 -61.80 13.03
CA GLY A 11 -10.39 -60.33 13.10
C GLY A 11 -9.51 -59.59 12.10
N GLN A 12 -10.08 -58.53 11.54
CA GLN A 12 -9.39 -57.52 10.73
C GLN A 12 -8.85 -56.41 11.65
N HIS A 13 -7.55 -56.17 11.56
CA HIS A 13 -6.89 -54.99 12.12
C HIS A 13 -7.35 -53.71 11.38
N PRO A 14 -7.68 -52.61 12.08
CA PRO A 14 -7.92 -51.33 11.42
C PRO A 14 -6.59 -50.69 11.01
N ALA A 15 -6.51 -50.25 9.75
CA ALA A 15 -5.37 -49.55 9.19
C ALA A 15 -5.10 -48.22 9.93
N MET A 16 -3.87 -48.07 10.44
CA MET A 16 -3.36 -46.79 10.95
C MET A 16 -3.18 -45.80 9.81
N TYR A 17 -3.94 -44.70 9.82
CA TYR A 17 -3.61 -43.51 9.05
C TYR A 17 -2.45 -42.76 9.74
N PRO A 18 -1.43 -42.27 9.01
CA PRO A 18 -0.37 -41.48 9.61
C PRO A 18 -0.92 -40.14 10.13
N ALA A 19 -0.48 -39.78 11.33
CA ALA A 19 -0.88 -38.56 12.02
C ALA A 19 -0.53 -37.29 11.21
N ARG A 20 -1.49 -36.35 11.15
CA ARG A 20 -1.30 -35.03 10.51
C ARG A 20 -0.12 -34.28 11.17
N PRO A 21 0.78 -33.64 10.38
CA PRO A 21 1.76 -32.71 10.92
C PRO A 21 1.06 -31.55 11.62
N ARG A 22 1.45 -31.26 12.87
CA ARG A 22 1.00 -30.05 13.58
C ARG A 22 1.65 -28.82 12.93
N LEU A 23 0.84 -27.88 12.46
CA LEU A 23 1.28 -26.59 11.93
C LEU A 23 2.01 -25.77 13.03
N PRO A 24 3.12 -25.08 12.72
CA PRO A 24 3.71 -24.11 13.63
C PRO A 24 2.73 -22.95 13.89
N ALA A 25 2.72 -22.44 15.12
CA ALA A 25 1.87 -21.30 15.49
C ALA A 25 2.27 -20.04 14.73
N LEU A 26 1.34 -19.48 13.96
CA LEU A 26 1.49 -18.25 13.15
C LEU A 26 1.40 -16.94 13.98
N ALA A 27 1.48 -17.01 15.32
CA ALA A 27 1.22 -15.88 16.21
C ALA A 27 2.50 -15.15 16.68
N PRO A 28 2.47 -13.81 16.80
CA PRO A 28 3.42 -13.07 17.64
C PRO A 28 3.23 -13.44 19.12
N ARG A 29 4.32 -13.56 19.87
CA ARG A 29 4.28 -13.88 21.31
C ARG A 29 3.74 -12.69 22.10
N LEU A 30 2.75 -12.93 22.96
CA LEU A 30 2.27 -11.95 23.94
C LEU A 30 3.35 -11.68 25.01
N PRO A 31 3.45 -10.45 25.55
CA PRO A 31 4.37 -10.14 26.64
C PRO A 31 3.92 -10.86 27.93
N GLY A 32 4.71 -11.83 28.40
CA GLY A 32 4.45 -12.55 29.67
C GLY A 32 5.00 -13.96 29.80
N ASN A 33 5.42 -14.62 28.71
CA ASN A 33 5.99 -15.97 28.79
C ASN A 33 7.52 -15.94 28.92
N SER A 34 8.05 -16.62 29.94
CA SER A 34 9.49 -16.81 30.13
C SER A 34 10.11 -17.53 28.93
N PRO A 35 11.30 -17.11 28.46
CA PRO A 35 11.89 -17.67 27.25
C PRO A 35 12.34 -19.13 27.46
N PRO A 36 12.17 -20.01 26.45
CA PRO A 36 12.99 -21.21 26.39
C PRO A 36 14.44 -20.79 26.10
N VAL A 37 15.39 -21.44 26.77
CA VAL A 37 16.83 -21.20 26.58
C VAL A 37 17.18 -21.54 25.14
N VAL A 38 17.30 -20.51 24.30
CA VAL A 38 17.92 -20.58 22.98
C VAL A 38 19.25 -19.86 23.13
N GLU A 39 20.35 -20.59 22.91
CA GLU A 39 21.70 -20.05 22.92
C GLU A 39 21.80 -18.90 21.90
N ARG A 40 22.04 -17.68 22.41
CA ARG A 40 22.31 -16.50 21.58
C ARG A 40 23.70 -16.65 20.94
N PRO A 41 23.89 -16.23 19.67
CA PRO A 41 25.23 -16.04 19.13
C PRO A 41 25.99 -15.02 20.00
N SER A 42 27.21 -15.37 20.38
CA SER A 42 27.96 -14.76 21.48
C SER A 42 28.16 -13.25 21.31
N VAL A 43 27.64 -12.46 22.26
CA VAL A 43 28.10 -11.08 22.49
C VAL A 43 29.46 -11.19 23.19
N LYS A 44 30.55 -10.84 22.50
CA LYS A 44 31.87 -10.79 23.13
C LYS A 44 31.95 -9.59 24.06
N GLU A 45 32.11 -9.82 25.35
CA GLU A 45 32.46 -8.76 26.29
C GLU A 45 33.92 -8.34 26.07
N HIS A 46 34.12 -7.14 25.54
CA HIS A 46 35.44 -6.58 25.28
C HIS A 46 36.04 -5.93 26.53
N THR A 47 37.31 -6.25 26.81
CA THR A 47 38.02 -5.70 27.99
C THR A 47 38.33 -4.21 27.83
N GLU A 48 38.60 -3.50 28.93
CA GLU A 48 38.90 -2.06 28.90
C GLU A 48 40.10 -1.71 28.00
N LYS A 49 41.09 -2.61 27.93
CA LYS A 49 42.28 -2.44 27.08
C LYS A 49 41.94 -2.51 25.59
N GLU A 50 41.03 -3.40 25.20
CA GLU A 50 40.56 -3.52 23.82
C GLU A 50 39.74 -2.30 23.38
N TRP A 51 38.91 -1.77 24.28
CA TRP A 51 38.17 -0.54 24.03
C TRP A 51 39.10 0.67 23.88
N ALA A 52 40.16 0.76 24.69
CA ALA A 52 41.14 1.84 24.59
C ALA A 52 41.89 1.78 23.25
N ALA A 53 42.27 0.59 22.78
CA ALA A 53 42.96 0.40 21.50
C ALA A 53 42.10 0.77 20.27
N ARG A 54 40.78 0.79 20.41
CA ARG A 54 39.84 1.15 19.33
C ARG A 54 39.25 2.56 19.46
N LYS A 55 39.55 3.28 20.55
CA LYS A 55 38.94 4.58 20.86
C LYS A 55 39.09 5.59 19.73
N ASP A 56 40.32 5.81 19.25
CA ASP A 56 40.60 6.87 18.27
C ASP A 56 39.92 6.60 16.93
N LEU A 57 39.81 5.33 16.54
CA LEU A 57 39.08 4.91 15.34
C LEU A 57 37.58 5.17 15.47
N ILE A 58 36.99 4.82 16.61
CA ILE A 58 35.57 5.04 16.87
C ILE A 58 35.28 6.55 16.92
N GLU A 59 36.18 7.35 17.50
CA GLU A 59 36.06 8.81 17.56
C GLU A 59 36.17 9.46 16.16
N ALA A 60 37.11 9.00 15.33
CA ALA A 60 37.24 9.45 13.95
C ALA A 60 36.00 9.13 13.11
N LEU A 61 35.43 7.91 13.24
CA LEU A 61 34.21 7.53 12.54
C LEU A 61 32.98 8.35 13.02
N TYR A 62 32.91 8.67 14.31
CA TYR A 62 31.76 9.37 14.89
C TYR A 62 31.79 10.90 14.69
N ILE A 63 32.94 11.53 14.90
CA ILE A 63 33.11 12.98 14.79
C ILE A 63 33.63 13.35 13.40
N GLY A 64 34.73 12.72 12.96
CA GLY A 64 35.39 13.05 11.69
C GLY A 64 34.52 12.74 10.47
N ASP A 65 34.05 11.50 10.37
CA ASP A 65 33.20 11.04 9.26
C ASP A 65 31.70 11.34 9.48
N ASN A 66 31.34 11.94 10.61
CA ASN A 66 29.97 12.34 10.94
C ASN A 66 28.94 11.18 10.99
N ARG A 67 29.39 9.92 11.11
CA ARG A 67 28.54 8.71 10.97
C ARG A 67 27.61 8.47 12.15
N LYS A 68 26.50 7.78 11.91
CA LYS A 68 25.56 7.38 12.98
C LYS A 68 26.11 6.21 13.79
N LEU A 69 25.72 6.10 15.06
CA LEU A 69 26.23 5.05 15.96
C LEU A 69 26.00 3.63 15.41
N ASN A 70 24.85 3.37 14.79
CA ASN A 70 24.56 2.06 14.17
C ASN A 70 25.51 1.73 13.01
N GLU A 71 25.92 2.73 12.23
CA GLU A 71 26.89 2.55 11.13
C GLU A 71 28.28 2.26 11.68
N ILE A 72 28.66 2.91 12.78
CA ILE A 72 29.94 2.66 13.45
C ILE A 72 29.98 1.24 14.01
N MET A 73 28.89 0.77 14.62
CA MET A 73 28.78 -0.61 15.10
C MET A 73 28.95 -1.61 13.96
N ALA A 74 28.23 -1.41 12.84
CA ALA A 74 28.35 -2.27 11.68
C ALA A 74 29.76 -2.26 11.08
N ILE A 75 30.43 -1.11 11.01
CA ILE A 75 31.82 -0.99 10.52
C ILE A 75 32.79 -1.68 11.48
N MET A 76 32.64 -1.49 12.78
CA MET A 76 33.48 -2.09 13.81
C MET A 76 33.35 -3.61 13.82
N GLU A 77 32.14 -4.12 13.63
CA GLU A 77 31.87 -5.56 13.55
C GLU A 77 32.40 -6.18 12.25
N THR A 78 32.05 -5.59 11.10
CA THR A 78 32.38 -6.18 9.78
C THR A 78 33.84 -6.01 9.37
N LYS A 79 34.45 -4.85 9.63
CA LYS A 79 35.84 -4.57 9.19
C LYS A 79 36.89 -4.85 10.24
N TYR A 80 36.52 -4.75 11.52
CA TYR A 80 37.47 -4.87 12.64
C TYR A 80 37.16 -6.04 13.57
N GLY A 81 36.12 -6.85 13.27
CA GLY A 81 35.72 -8.01 14.06
C GLY A 81 35.31 -7.68 15.50
N PHE A 82 34.94 -6.43 15.74
CA PHE A 82 34.68 -5.88 17.07
C PHE A 82 33.17 -5.70 17.26
N ALA A 83 32.53 -6.76 17.73
CA ALA A 83 31.09 -6.83 17.93
C ALA A 83 30.72 -6.44 19.37
N ALA A 84 30.07 -5.30 19.55
CA ALA A 84 29.60 -4.82 20.85
C ALA A 84 28.22 -4.16 20.73
N THR A 85 27.45 -4.17 21.82
CA THR A 85 26.08 -3.63 21.83
C THR A 85 26.05 -2.09 21.81
N GLU A 86 24.95 -1.52 21.32
CA GLU A 86 24.77 -0.06 21.25
C GLU A 86 24.90 0.61 22.63
N GLN A 87 24.41 -0.05 23.68
CA GLN A 87 24.54 0.41 25.06
C GLN A 87 25.99 0.48 25.52
N MET A 88 26.84 -0.47 25.10
CA MET A 88 28.28 -0.44 25.41
C MET A 88 28.96 0.75 24.74
N TYR A 89 28.69 1.00 23.45
CA TYR A 89 29.22 2.19 22.77
C TYR A 89 28.75 3.50 23.40
N LYS A 90 27.45 3.62 23.74
CA LYS A 90 26.90 4.80 24.45
C LYS A 90 27.60 5.03 25.79
N LYS A 91 27.87 3.97 26.55
CA LYS A 91 28.62 4.03 27.81
C LYS A 91 30.06 4.53 27.57
N ARG A 92 30.69 4.11 26.47
CA ARG A 92 32.04 4.54 26.08
C ARG A 92 32.09 5.99 25.61
N PHE A 93 31.15 6.44 24.79
CA PHE A 93 31.04 7.85 24.38
C PHE A 93 30.84 8.79 25.56
N LYS A 94 30.04 8.38 26.55
CA LYS A 94 29.90 9.12 27.80
C LYS A 94 31.20 9.15 28.61
N LYS A 95 31.92 8.03 28.69
CA LYS A 95 33.21 7.92 29.41
C LYS A 95 34.33 8.72 28.73
N TRP A 96 34.34 8.79 27.41
CA TRP A 96 35.35 9.49 26.61
C TRP A 96 35.01 10.96 26.32
N ASN A 97 33.85 11.43 26.78
CA ASN A 97 33.34 12.79 26.59
C ASN A 97 33.24 13.23 25.11
N ILE A 98 32.90 12.28 24.22
CA ILE A 98 32.76 12.51 22.78
C ILE A 98 31.35 13.07 22.52
N ARG A 99 31.24 14.35 22.10
CA ARG A 99 29.96 15.03 21.80
C ARG A 99 30.04 15.80 20.49
N LYS A 100 29.00 15.68 19.68
CA LYS A 100 28.84 16.36 18.39
C LYS A 100 28.40 17.82 18.64
N ARG A 101 29.24 18.82 18.30
CA ARG A 101 28.85 20.23 18.39
C ARG A 101 28.12 20.63 17.10
N ALA A 102 26.87 21.10 17.23
CA ALA A 102 26.09 21.63 16.11
C ALA A 102 26.51 23.08 15.80
N TYR A 103 26.74 23.38 14.52
CA TYR A 103 26.99 24.72 14.00
C TYR A 103 25.66 25.52 14.02
N ARG A 104 25.64 26.71 14.64
CA ARG A 104 24.46 27.59 14.75
C ARG A 104 24.24 28.34 13.43
N LYS A 105 23.01 28.36 12.91
CA LYS A 105 22.55 29.31 11.87
C LYS A 105 21.50 30.24 12.50
N SER A 106 21.72 31.54 12.35
CA SER A 106 21.00 32.65 12.99
C SER A 106 19.64 32.92 12.36
N ALA A 107 18.66 33.28 13.20
CA ALA A 107 17.32 33.72 12.84
C ALA A 107 17.28 35.20 12.43
N VAL A 108 16.37 35.57 11.52
CA VAL A 108 15.83 36.92 11.38
C VAL A 108 14.31 36.83 11.21
N GLU A 109 13.62 37.55 12.09
CA GLU A 109 12.17 37.75 12.20
C GLU A 109 11.67 38.76 11.15
N THR A 110 10.40 38.68 10.70
CA THR A 110 9.54 39.87 10.52
C THR A 110 8.05 39.52 10.56
N LYS A 111 7.25 40.43 11.12
CA LYS A 111 5.84 40.33 11.55
C LYS A 111 4.81 40.75 10.47
N ALA A 112 3.61 40.15 10.59
CA ALA A 112 2.24 40.68 10.49
C ALA A 112 1.79 41.59 9.31
N SER A 113 0.61 41.29 8.72
CA SER A 113 -0.65 42.05 8.91
C SER A 113 -1.79 41.57 7.99
N THR A 114 -2.98 41.37 8.54
CA THR A 114 -4.30 41.33 7.87
C THR A 114 -4.87 42.76 7.78
N PRO A 115 -5.89 43.06 6.94
CA PRO A 115 -7.26 43.03 7.46
C PRO A 115 -8.37 42.63 6.44
N SER A 116 -9.56 42.45 7.03
CA SER A 116 -10.83 41.91 6.52
C SER A 116 -11.75 42.87 5.74
N SER A 117 -12.89 42.29 5.31
CA SER A 117 -14.26 42.86 5.14
C SER A 117 -14.60 43.32 3.70
N ALA A 118 -15.80 43.16 3.12
CA ALA A 118 -17.12 42.66 3.55
C ALA A 118 -18.02 42.39 2.32
N SER A 119 -19.07 41.57 2.53
CA SER A 119 -20.48 41.61 2.03
C SER A 119 -20.76 41.77 0.51
N ALA A 120 -21.41 40.82 -0.17
CA ALA A 120 -22.82 40.35 -0.13
C ALA A 120 -23.69 40.94 -1.26
N ALA A 121 -24.25 40.09 -2.13
CA ALA A 121 -25.60 40.16 -2.70
C ALA A 121 -25.80 39.16 -3.88
N THR A 122 -26.70 38.20 -3.70
CA THR A 122 -27.50 37.49 -4.72
C THR A 122 -28.67 38.40 -5.18
N PRO A 123 -29.62 37.98 -6.05
CA PRO A 123 -29.70 36.88 -7.02
C PRO A 123 -30.12 37.39 -8.43
N THR A 124 -30.38 36.52 -9.42
CA THR A 124 -31.73 36.28 -9.98
C THR A 124 -31.67 35.19 -11.06
N SER A 125 -32.72 34.37 -11.03
CA SER A 125 -33.19 33.27 -11.88
C SER A 125 -33.05 33.38 -13.39
N THR A 126 -33.14 32.24 -14.11
CA THR A 126 -34.30 31.84 -14.96
C THR A 126 -34.03 30.55 -15.76
N SER A 127 -34.88 29.52 -15.55
CA SER A 127 -35.46 28.46 -16.43
C SER A 127 -34.72 27.99 -17.71
N SER A 128 -34.83 26.77 -18.26
CA SER A 128 -35.56 25.51 -18.01
C SER A 128 -35.29 24.57 -19.22
N SER A 129 -35.52 23.25 -19.01
CA SER A 129 -35.94 22.21 -20.00
C SER A 129 -34.96 21.85 -21.15
N SER A 130 -34.80 20.60 -21.63
CA SER A 130 -35.57 19.34 -21.50
C SER A 130 -34.76 18.18 -22.12
N THR A 131 -34.89 17.00 -21.50
CA THR A 131 -34.92 15.61 -22.02
C THR A 131 -34.56 15.33 -23.49
N ASP A 132 -33.71 14.32 -23.74
CA ASP A 132 -34.15 13.04 -24.35
C ASP A 132 -33.09 11.92 -24.17
N SER A 133 -33.47 10.71 -24.57
CA SER A 133 -33.19 9.42 -23.93
C SER A 133 -32.24 8.51 -24.73
N LYS A 134 -31.59 7.60 -23.98
CA LYS A 134 -31.21 6.19 -24.29
C LYS A 134 -30.53 5.83 -25.63
N HIS A 135 -29.40 5.13 -25.53
CA HIS A 135 -29.27 3.74 -26.02
C HIS A 135 -28.08 3.03 -25.34
N GLU A 136 -28.32 1.77 -24.97
CA GLU A 136 -27.43 0.81 -24.28
C GLU A 136 -26.68 -0.08 -25.29
N ASP A 137 -25.60 -0.69 -24.78
CA ASP A 137 -24.90 -1.94 -25.14
C ASP A 137 -23.40 -1.74 -25.41
N ASP A 138 -22.48 -2.65 -25.13
CA ASP A 138 -22.23 -3.67 -24.09
C ASP A 138 -20.84 -4.24 -24.53
N ASP A 139 -19.90 -4.49 -23.63
CA ASP A 139 -18.87 -5.53 -23.82
C ASP A 139 -18.05 -5.73 -22.53
N VAL A 140 -18.43 -6.78 -21.80
CA VAL A 140 -17.84 -7.28 -20.56
C VAL A 140 -17.35 -8.71 -20.84
N GLU A 141 -16.20 -9.10 -20.30
CA GLU A 141 -15.97 -10.50 -19.91
C GLU A 141 -15.59 -10.59 -18.42
N GLU A 142 -16.58 -10.96 -17.61
CA GLU A 142 -16.45 -11.60 -16.28
C GLU A 142 -17.17 -12.96 -16.36
N VAL A 143 -16.52 -14.01 -15.83
CA VAL A 143 -17.00 -15.40 -15.76
C VAL A 143 -18.00 -15.57 -14.58
N PRO A 144 -19.02 -16.46 -14.68
CA PRO A 144 -20.42 -16.10 -14.43
C PRO A 144 -20.91 -16.28 -12.98
N ARG A 145 -21.88 -15.45 -12.59
CA ARG A 145 -22.75 -15.69 -11.43
C ARG A 145 -24.20 -15.35 -11.77
N THR A 146 -25.08 -16.31 -11.51
CA THR A 146 -26.54 -16.26 -11.67
C THR A 146 -27.18 -15.11 -10.87
N PRO A 147 -28.14 -14.36 -11.44
CA PRO A 147 -28.81 -13.27 -10.74
C PRO A 147 -30.11 -13.73 -10.08
N GLU A 148 -30.21 -13.60 -8.75
CA GLU A 148 -31.49 -13.49 -8.06
C GLU A 148 -31.66 -12.04 -7.58
N THR A 149 -32.64 -11.35 -8.15
CA THR A 149 -33.04 -9.98 -7.86
C THR A 149 -33.84 -9.93 -6.55
N PHE A 150 -33.34 -9.20 -5.55
CA PHE A 150 -34.15 -8.78 -4.40
C PHE A 150 -34.41 -7.27 -4.47
N ALA A 151 -35.69 -6.93 -4.67
CA ALA A 151 -36.18 -5.56 -4.63
C ALA A 151 -36.15 -5.03 -3.18
N VAL A 152 -35.58 -3.83 -2.99
CA VAL A 152 -35.54 -3.14 -1.71
C VAL A 152 -36.83 -2.35 -1.53
N THR A 153 -37.76 -2.86 -0.74
CA THR A 153 -38.86 -2.07 -0.17
C THR A 153 -38.42 -1.50 1.18
N GLY A 154 -38.52 -0.17 1.31
CA GLY A 154 -38.21 0.56 2.53
C GLY A 154 -39.01 0.03 3.73
N LEU A 155 -38.31 -0.15 4.85
CA LEU A 155 -38.87 -0.53 6.12
C LEU A 155 -38.33 0.41 7.19
N ASP A 156 -39.25 1.12 7.84
CA ASP A 156 -39.01 1.90 9.06
C ASP A 156 -38.29 1.04 10.11
N LEU A 157 -37.13 1.50 10.55
CA LEU A 157 -36.27 0.77 11.47
C LEU A 157 -36.64 1.07 12.93
N VAL A 158 -37.26 0.10 13.59
CA VAL A 158 -37.12 -0.06 15.05
C VAL A 158 -35.68 -0.55 15.32
N PRO A 159 -34.94 -0.01 16.31
CA PRO A 159 -33.56 -0.42 16.56
C PRO A 159 -33.48 -1.88 17.03
N ASN A 160 -33.14 -2.80 16.13
CA ASN A 160 -32.85 -4.18 16.50
C ASN A 160 -31.41 -4.25 17.07
N PRO A 161 -31.21 -4.77 18.30
CA PRO A 161 -29.90 -4.83 18.95
C PRO A 161 -28.85 -5.67 18.20
N GLN A 162 -29.24 -6.55 17.28
CA GLN A 162 -28.31 -7.27 16.39
C GLN A 162 -27.60 -6.34 15.39
N PHE A 163 -28.20 -5.19 15.06
CA PHE A 163 -27.66 -4.23 14.09
C PHE A 163 -26.90 -3.06 14.74
N LYS A 164 -26.84 -3.02 16.09
CA LYS A 164 -26.18 -1.94 16.82
C LYS A 164 -24.70 -1.75 16.45
N PRO A 165 -23.86 -2.81 16.36
CA PRO A 165 -22.46 -2.66 15.93
C PRO A 165 -22.30 -2.04 14.53
N LEU A 166 -23.22 -2.35 13.62
CA LEU A 166 -23.19 -1.85 12.25
C LEU A 166 -23.64 -0.38 12.18
N ALA A 167 -24.65 0.00 12.97
CA ALA A 167 -25.05 1.39 13.13
C ALA A 167 -23.96 2.25 13.78
N ASP A 168 -23.27 1.70 14.79
CA ASP A 168 -22.15 2.38 15.44
C ASP A 168 -20.95 2.53 14.48
N LEU A 169 -20.67 1.51 13.64
CA LEU A 169 -19.67 1.61 12.58
C LEU A 169 -20.03 2.68 11.55
N GLU A 170 -21.27 2.70 11.06
CA GLU A 170 -21.75 3.71 10.12
C GLU A 170 -21.58 5.13 10.69
N LEU A 171 -21.96 5.34 11.95
CA LEU A 171 -21.81 6.63 12.63
C LEU A 171 -20.34 7.07 12.68
N VAL A 172 -19.41 6.16 12.99
CA VAL A 172 -17.98 6.47 13.02
C VAL A 172 -17.45 6.78 11.62
N LEU A 173 -17.86 6.00 10.61
CA LEU A 173 -17.46 6.21 9.21
C LEU A 173 -17.97 7.55 8.67
N ASN A 174 -19.16 8.00 9.06
CA ASN A 174 -19.69 9.32 8.71
C ASN A 174 -18.80 10.45 9.25
N GLY A 175 -18.17 10.25 10.41
CA GLY A 175 -17.25 11.22 11.01
C GLY A 175 -15.88 11.30 10.34
N VAL A 176 -15.51 10.33 9.48
CA VAL A 176 -14.23 10.35 8.75
C VAL A 176 -14.12 11.57 7.86
N MET A 177 -15.23 12.01 7.27
CA MET A 177 -15.29 13.18 6.38
C MET A 177 -14.81 14.45 7.07
N THR A 178 -15.28 14.70 8.29
CA THR A 178 -14.87 15.87 9.08
C THR A 178 -13.37 15.82 9.38
N TRP A 179 -12.86 14.65 9.79
CA TRP A 179 -11.43 14.48 10.03
C TRP A 179 -10.59 14.65 8.76
N SER A 180 -11.03 14.10 7.62
CA SER A 180 -10.36 14.29 6.33
C SER A 180 -10.29 15.77 5.96
N SER A 181 -11.38 16.52 6.14
CA SER A 181 -11.41 17.98 5.91
C SER A 181 -10.42 18.73 6.79
N GLU A 182 -10.43 18.48 8.11
CA GLU A 182 -9.50 19.11 9.05
C GLU A 182 -8.04 18.77 8.73
N LYS A 183 -7.79 17.52 8.31
CA LYS A 183 -6.47 17.09 7.85
C LYS A 183 -6.05 17.82 6.58
N LEU A 184 -6.89 17.93 5.56
CA LEU A 184 -6.55 18.65 4.33
C LEU A 184 -6.18 20.12 4.60
N GLU A 185 -6.88 20.79 5.52
CA GLU A 185 -6.59 22.18 5.87
C GLU A 185 -5.28 22.37 6.65
N SER A 186 -4.91 21.38 7.47
CA SER A 186 -3.78 21.50 8.43
C SER A 186 -2.52 20.73 8.03
N TYR A 187 -2.64 19.75 7.14
CA TYR A 187 -1.57 18.83 6.80
C TYR A 187 -0.59 19.48 5.82
N ARG A 188 0.62 19.75 6.30
CA ARG A 188 1.74 20.24 5.50
C ARG A 188 2.80 19.15 5.40
N ILE A 189 2.99 18.62 4.21
CA ILE A 189 4.03 17.63 3.92
C ILE A 189 5.32 18.36 3.54
N ALA A 190 6.44 18.02 4.19
CA ALA A 190 7.76 18.46 3.76
C ALA A 190 8.32 17.63 2.58
N SER A 191 7.95 16.35 2.47
CA SER A 191 8.22 15.47 1.33
C SER A 191 7.26 14.26 1.35
N ASP A 192 6.47 14.07 0.28
CA ASP A 192 5.44 13.02 0.24
C ASP A 192 6.02 11.61 0.06
N PRO A 193 5.28 10.54 0.40
CA PRO A 193 5.76 9.17 0.30
C PRO A 193 6.26 8.79 -1.10
N MET A 194 5.58 9.26 -2.17
CA MET A 194 5.99 8.98 -3.54
C MET A 194 7.25 9.77 -3.90
N SER A 195 7.41 11.03 -3.48
CA SER A 195 8.67 11.76 -3.64
C SER A 195 9.85 11.04 -2.98
N ARG A 196 9.68 10.57 -1.72
CA ARG A 196 10.71 9.76 -1.02
C ARG A 196 11.03 8.48 -1.78
N TYR A 197 10.01 7.81 -2.30
CA TYR A 197 10.15 6.61 -3.12
C TYR A 197 10.92 6.88 -4.42
N LEU A 198 10.57 7.95 -5.13
CA LEU A 198 11.22 8.31 -6.39
C LEU A 198 12.70 8.67 -6.17
N ALA A 199 13.02 9.33 -5.04
CA ALA A 199 14.37 9.71 -4.64
C ALA A 199 15.25 8.55 -4.14
N THR A 200 14.67 7.43 -3.66
CA THR A 200 15.46 6.34 -3.04
C THR A 200 15.11 4.94 -3.60
N PRO A 201 15.62 4.57 -4.80
CA PRO A 201 15.30 3.29 -5.45
C PRO A 201 15.68 2.03 -4.65
N ASN A 202 16.77 2.10 -3.88
CA ASN A 202 17.42 0.92 -3.29
C ASN A 202 17.06 0.68 -1.81
N LYS A 203 16.17 1.48 -1.22
CA LYS A 203 15.75 1.28 0.18
C LYS A 203 14.35 0.65 0.21
N PRO A 204 14.11 -0.35 1.07
CA PRO A 204 12.77 -0.90 1.25
C PRO A 204 11.86 0.22 1.74
N ILE A 205 10.86 0.58 0.93
CA ILE A 205 9.88 1.61 1.27
C ILE A 205 8.96 0.99 2.32
N GLN A 206 8.86 1.65 3.47
CA GLN A 206 7.94 1.29 4.53
C GLN A 206 6.83 2.33 4.55
N ASP A 207 6.07 2.43 3.45
CA ASP A 207 4.88 3.28 3.36
C ASP A 207 3.61 2.43 3.45
N SER A 208 2.48 3.11 3.70
CA SER A 208 1.19 2.44 3.82
C SER A 208 0.75 1.76 2.51
N ARG A 209 1.22 2.24 1.36
CA ARG A 209 1.01 1.62 0.04
C ARG A 209 1.70 0.26 -0.05
N THR A 210 2.97 0.19 0.35
CA THR A 210 3.75 -1.05 0.37
C THR A 210 3.19 -2.04 1.38
N MET A 211 2.70 -1.57 2.54
CA MET A 211 1.98 -2.41 3.49
C MET A 211 0.79 -3.11 2.84
N TYR A 212 -0.18 -2.35 2.27
CA TYR A 212 -1.38 -3.00 1.72
C TYR A 212 -1.04 -3.87 0.51
N ARG A 213 -0.11 -3.45 -0.35
CA ARG A 213 0.36 -4.26 -1.49
C ARG A 213 1.06 -5.55 -1.04
N THR A 214 1.69 -5.56 0.15
CA THR A 214 2.25 -6.78 0.75
C THR A 214 1.14 -7.72 1.23
N PHE A 215 0.01 -7.20 1.72
CA PHE A 215 -1.17 -8.03 2.00
C PHE A 215 -1.84 -8.54 0.72
N GLU A 216 -1.85 -7.79 -0.38
CA GLU A 216 -2.29 -8.32 -1.68
C GLU A 216 -1.42 -9.52 -2.12
N LEU A 217 -0.10 -9.44 -1.95
CA LEU A 217 0.82 -10.56 -2.18
C LEU A 217 0.47 -11.80 -1.33
N VAL A 218 -0.10 -11.65 -0.13
CA VAL A 218 -0.59 -12.80 0.67
C VAL A 218 -1.67 -13.54 -0.09
N PHE A 219 -2.64 -12.82 -0.66
CA PHE A 219 -3.75 -13.42 -1.39
C PHE A 219 -3.29 -14.03 -2.71
N ASP A 220 -2.37 -13.38 -3.40
CA ASP A 220 -1.78 -13.90 -4.65
C ASP A 220 -1.01 -15.19 -4.37
N LEU A 221 -0.15 -15.24 -3.35
CA LEU A 221 0.56 -16.47 -2.98
C LEU A 221 -0.39 -17.58 -2.51
N TRP A 222 -1.48 -17.21 -1.83
CA TRP A 222 -2.48 -18.17 -1.40
C TRP A 222 -3.22 -18.81 -2.58
N SER A 223 -3.59 -18.03 -3.60
CA SER A 223 -4.28 -18.55 -4.79
C SER A 223 -3.41 -19.52 -5.59
N TYR A 224 -2.08 -19.35 -5.55
CA TYR A 224 -1.10 -20.30 -6.11
C TYR A 224 -0.74 -21.46 -5.16
N GLY A 225 -1.44 -21.63 -4.03
CA GLY A 225 -1.20 -22.72 -3.08
C GLY A 225 0.11 -22.61 -2.29
N LYS A 226 0.74 -21.43 -2.27
CA LYS A 226 2.02 -21.18 -1.57
C LYS A 226 1.78 -20.64 -0.15
N GLY A 227 1.11 -21.44 0.69
CA GLY A 227 0.71 -21.07 2.05
C GLY A 227 1.86 -20.60 2.95
N ASP A 228 3.03 -21.24 2.87
CA ASP A 228 4.20 -20.85 3.67
C ASP A 228 4.72 -19.46 3.29
N LEU A 229 4.79 -19.17 1.98
CA LEU A 229 5.17 -17.84 1.47
C LEU A 229 4.09 -16.80 1.80
N ALA A 230 2.81 -17.15 1.69
CA ALA A 230 1.70 -16.28 2.10
C ALA A 230 1.82 -15.90 3.59
N GLY A 231 2.20 -16.86 4.45
CA GLY A 231 2.49 -16.62 5.86
C GLY A 231 3.73 -15.75 6.09
N MET A 232 4.76 -15.83 5.24
CA MET A 232 5.91 -14.91 5.26
C MET A 232 5.51 -13.49 4.84
N ALA A 233 4.71 -13.35 3.79
CA ALA A 233 4.17 -12.07 3.33
C ALA A 233 3.30 -11.42 4.40
N ALA A 234 2.44 -12.20 5.08
CA ALA A 234 1.63 -11.68 6.17
C ALA A 234 2.50 -11.11 7.30
N ARG A 235 3.53 -11.86 7.74
CA ARG A 235 4.51 -11.38 8.73
C ARG A 235 5.21 -10.09 8.30
N LYS A 236 5.60 -10.00 7.03
CA LYS A 236 6.15 -8.76 6.46
C LYS A 236 5.15 -7.61 6.49
N GLY A 237 3.89 -7.85 6.12
CA GLY A 237 2.81 -6.86 6.19
C GLY A 237 2.59 -6.34 7.61
N PHE A 238 2.56 -7.22 8.61
CA PHE A 238 2.50 -6.83 10.03
C PHE A 238 3.72 -6.02 10.48
N TYR A 239 4.92 -6.42 10.08
CA TYR A 239 6.14 -5.66 10.38
C TYR A 239 6.11 -4.25 9.77
N VAL A 240 5.71 -4.11 8.51
CA VAL A 240 5.57 -2.78 7.87
C VAL A 240 4.48 -1.96 8.56
N MET A 241 3.39 -2.60 9.01
CA MET A 241 2.31 -1.93 9.74
C MET A 241 2.80 -1.22 11.02
N GLU A 242 3.76 -1.82 11.75
CA GLU A 242 4.37 -1.19 12.94
C GLU A 242 5.09 0.12 12.62
N TYR A 243 5.69 0.23 11.43
CA TYR A 243 6.36 1.44 10.97
C TYR A 243 5.38 2.48 10.45
N VAL A 244 4.42 2.11 9.61
CA VAL A 244 3.52 3.09 8.96
C VAL A 244 2.58 3.74 9.97
N LEU A 245 2.24 3.07 11.07
CA LEU A 245 1.45 3.65 12.16
C LEU A 245 2.25 4.66 13.01
N THR A 246 3.53 4.92 12.69
CA THR A 246 4.30 6.03 13.29
C THR A 246 4.07 7.37 12.62
N GLU A 247 3.54 7.39 11.39
CA GLU A 247 3.18 8.59 10.63
C GLU A 247 1.65 8.72 10.58
N ASP A 248 1.09 9.90 10.84
CA ASP A 248 -0.36 10.18 10.76
C ASP A 248 -0.72 10.80 9.39
N HIS A 249 -0.45 10.03 8.33
CA HIS A 249 -0.69 10.43 6.94
C HIS A 249 -2.17 10.18 6.54
N PRO A 250 -2.84 11.09 5.81
CA PRO A 250 -4.23 10.91 5.36
C PRO A 250 -4.51 9.56 4.66
N ASP A 251 -3.63 9.14 3.74
CA ASP A 251 -3.76 7.85 3.05
C ASP A 251 -3.68 6.60 3.94
N LEU A 252 -3.05 6.68 5.12
CA LEU A 252 -2.88 5.54 6.00
C LEU A 252 -4.23 4.93 6.37
N LEU A 253 -5.21 5.77 6.71
CA LEU A 253 -6.56 5.33 7.05
C LEU A 253 -7.14 4.48 5.91
N TRP A 254 -7.08 4.99 4.68
CA TRP A 254 -7.69 4.33 3.54
C TRP A 254 -6.95 3.06 3.12
N HIS A 255 -5.62 3.02 3.19
CA HIS A 255 -4.87 1.77 2.97
C HIS A 255 -5.16 0.68 4.02
N MET A 256 -5.43 1.07 5.27
CA MET A 256 -5.91 0.15 6.29
C MET A 256 -7.31 -0.39 5.93
N LEU A 257 -8.20 0.48 5.46
CA LEU A 257 -9.55 0.08 5.05
C LEU A 257 -9.56 -0.76 3.77
N ASP A 258 -8.68 -0.50 2.80
CA ASP A 258 -8.49 -1.36 1.62
C ASP A 258 -8.09 -2.77 2.06
N THR A 259 -7.12 -2.88 2.97
CA THR A 259 -6.63 -4.16 3.48
C THR A 259 -7.75 -4.95 4.20
N ILE A 260 -8.53 -4.25 5.03
CA ILE A 260 -9.69 -4.82 5.74
C ILE A 260 -10.76 -5.28 4.75
N TYR A 261 -11.11 -4.43 3.78
CA TYR A 261 -12.09 -4.72 2.75
C TYR A 261 -11.69 -5.98 1.96
N ASP A 262 -10.45 -6.06 1.50
CA ASP A 262 -9.95 -7.21 0.73
C ASP A 262 -10.00 -8.50 1.55
N MET A 263 -9.67 -8.45 2.85
CA MET A 263 -9.76 -9.63 3.72
C MET A 263 -11.21 -10.09 3.95
N ILE A 264 -12.17 -9.16 4.01
CA ILE A 264 -13.60 -9.48 4.13
C ILE A 264 -14.13 -10.07 2.81
N ASP A 265 -13.92 -9.37 1.70
CA ASP A 265 -14.38 -9.74 0.35
C ASP A 265 -13.85 -11.11 -0.08
N ARG A 266 -12.59 -11.41 0.23
CA ARG A 266 -11.93 -12.69 -0.10
C ARG A 266 -12.14 -13.79 0.95
N GLY A 267 -12.82 -13.49 2.06
CA GLY A 267 -13.11 -14.48 3.11
C GLY A 267 -11.92 -14.89 4.00
N HIS A 268 -10.86 -14.09 4.07
CA HIS A 268 -9.69 -14.36 4.92
C HIS A 268 -9.91 -13.94 6.38
N LEU A 269 -10.95 -14.48 7.03
CA LEU A 269 -11.46 -14.02 8.32
C LEU A 269 -10.48 -14.20 9.50
N GLN A 270 -9.64 -15.23 9.48
CA GLN A 270 -8.62 -15.42 10.51
C GLN A 270 -7.54 -14.33 10.43
N LEU A 271 -7.07 -14.02 9.22
CA LEU A 271 -6.10 -12.96 8.98
C LEU A 271 -6.69 -11.59 9.31
N LEU A 272 -7.95 -11.34 8.91
CA LEU A 272 -8.72 -10.16 9.28
C LEU A 272 -8.75 -9.94 10.80
N SER A 273 -9.06 -11.00 11.55
CA SER A 273 -9.14 -10.95 13.00
C SER A 273 -7.79 -10.61 13.65
N MET A 274 -6.68 -11.17 13.13
CA MET A 274 -5.33 -10.83 13.57
C MET A 274 -4.98 -9.38 13.20
N PHE A 275 -5.31 -8.96 11.97
CA PHE A 275 -5.05 -7.63 11.45
C PHE A 275 -5.72 -6.55 12.30
N ILE A 276 -7.04 -6.61 12.48
CA ILE A 276 -7.79 -5.60 13.23
C ILE A 276 -7.30 -5.51 14.68
N ARG A 277 -7.08 -6.65 15.36
CA ARG A 277 -6.61 -6.65 16.76
C ARG A 277 -5.24 -6.01 16.90
N HIS A 278 -4.29 -6.39 16.05
CA HIS A 278 -2.93 -5.86 16.12
C HIS A 278 -2.88 -4.39 15.72
N ALA A 279 -3.55 -4.01 14.62
CA ALA A 279 -3.71 -2.64 14.20
C ALA A 279 -4.31 -1.77 15.30
N LEU A 280 -5.32 -2.25 16.02
CA LEU A 280 -5.96 -1.50 17.11
C LEU A 280 -5.01 -1.27 18.28
N VAL A 281 -4.25 -2.30 18.69
CA VAL A 281 -3.25 -2.17 19.76
C VAL A 281 -2.20 -1.12 19.40
N LEU A 282 -1.68 -1.18 18.18
CA LEU A 282 -0.72 -0.19 17.69
C LEU A 282 -1.34 1.19 17.60
N ALA A 283 -2.51 1.34 16.98
CA ALA A 283 -3.19 2.62 16.79
C ALA A 283 -3.49 3.31 18.14
N ARG A 284 -3.96 2.59 19.15
CA ARG A 284 -4.18 3.13 20.51
C ARG A 284 -2.90 3.61 21.19
N SER A 285 -1.76 3.02 20.87
CA SER A 285 -0.47 3.45 21.42
C SER A 285 0.09 4.71 20.75
N ARG A 286 -0.43 5.08 19.57
CA ARG A 286 0.11 6.16 18.73
C ARG A 286 -0.84 7.34 18.57
N PHE A 287 -2.14 7.10 18.56
CA PHE A 287 -3.17 8.10 18.29
C PHE A 287 -4.12 8.27 19.48
N PRO A 288 -4.76 9.44 19.64
CA PRO A 288 -5.78 9.64 20.65
C PRO A 288 -7.01 8.74 20.41
N GLU A 289 -7.78 8.45 21.45
CA GLU A 289 -9.01 7.64 21.35
C GLU A 289 -10.07 8.25 20.41
N THR A 290 -10.00 9.57 20.17
CA THR A 290 -10.89 10.26 19.22
C THR A 290 -10.49 10.05 17.76
N HIS A 291 -9.31 9.50 17.48
CA HIS A 291 -8.81 9.32 16.12
C HIS A 291 -9.70 8.35 15.32
N PRO A 292 -10.07 8.66 14.06
CA PRO A 292 -10.99 7.83 13.27
C PRO A 292 -10.52 6.39 13.12
N LEU A 293 -9.23 6.16 12.82
CA LEU A 293 -8.69 4.80 12.71
C LEU A 293 -8.91 3.98 13.98
N VAL A 294 -8.70 4.56 15.17
CA VAL A 294 -8.90 3.87 16.44
C VAL A 294 -10.37 3.51 16.60
N ARG A 295 -11.28 4.47 16.38
CA ARG A 295 -12.72 4.26 16.51
C ARG A 295 -13.26 3.23 15.51
N ILE A 296 -12.82 3.26 14.25
CA ILE A 296 -13.23 2.31 13.22
C ILE A 296 -12.77 0.90 13.60
N LEU A 297 -11.51 0.72 13.97
CA LEU A 297 -10.97 -0.59 14.36
C LEU A 297 -11.69 -1.15 15.60
N GLN A 298 -12.08 -0.31 16.55
CA GLN A 298 -12.88 -0.71 17.70
C GLN A 298 -14.27 -1.24 17.28
N GLN A 299 -14.97 -0.51 16.40
CA GLN A 299 -16.29 -0.93 15.93
C GLN A 299 -16.22 -2.22 15.10
N LEU A 300 -15.21 -2.33 14.23
CA LEU A 300 -14.99 -3.51 13.41
C LEU A 300 -14.76 -4.79 14.24
N LEU A 301 -14.23 -4.72 15.46
CA LEU A 301 -14.10 -5.91 16.33
C LEU A 301 -15.45 -6.49 16.77
N SER A 302 -16.50 -5.67 16.79
CA SER A 302 -17.84 -6.06 17.25
C SER A 302 -18.81 -6.44 16.12
N CYS A 303 -18.37 -6.31 14.87
CA CYS A 303 -19.18 -6.61 13.70
C CYS A 303 -19.36 -8.11 13.45
N ASP A 304 -20.44 -8.49 12.77
CA ASP A 304 -20.70 -9.87 12.37
C ASP A 304 -19.97 -10.23 11.08
N TYR A 305 -18.98 -11.12 11.20
CA TYR A 305 -18.27 -11.71 10.08
C TYR A 305 -18.69 -13.15 9.77
N GLN A 306 -19.54 -13.75 10.61
CA GLN A 306 -19.95 -15.15 10.46
C GLN A 306 -20.99 -15.28 9.36
N THR A 307 -21.92 -14.34 9.28
CA THR A 307 -22.94 -14.32 8.22
C THR A 307 -22.42 -13.65 6.95
N GLU A 308 -22.88 -14.15 5.79
CA GLU A 308 -22.63 -13.51 4.49
C GLU A 308 -23.20 -12.09 4.46
N HIS A 309 -24.41 -11.91 4.99
CA HIS A 309 -25.07 -10.62 5.07
C HIS A 309 -24.27 -9.59 5.88
N GLY A 310 -23.74 -9.99 7.05
CA GLY A 310 -22.89 -9.14 7.87
C GLY A 310 -21.63 -8.68 7.12
N ARG A 311 -20.93 -9.60 6.45
CA ARG A 311 -19.76 -9.27 5.63
C ARG A 311 -20.09 -8.30 4.49
N GLN A 312 -21.14 -8.58 3.74
CA GLN A 312 -21.58 -7.72 2.63
C GLN A 312 -21.96 -6.32 3.11
N PHE A 313 -22.66 -6.22 4.26
CA PHE A 313 -23.05 -4.92 4.82
C PHE A 313 -21.85 -4.11 5.29
N ILE A 314 -20.84 -4.73 5.92
CA ILE A 314 -19.59 -4.05 6.29
C ILE A 314 -18.88 -3.52 5.04
N CYS A 315 -18.73 -4.34 4.00
CA CYS A 315 -18.15 -3.91 2.73
C CYS A 315 -18.93 -2.75 2.11
N TYR A 316 -20.27 -2.80 2.17
CA TYR A 316 -21.13 -1.70 1.73
C TYR A 316 -20.83 -0.40 2.50
N LEU A 317 -20.79 -0.44 3.84
CA LEU A 317 -20.51 0.73 4.67
C LEU A 317 -19.13 1.34 4.39
N LEU A 318 -18.09 0.51 4.30
CA LEU A 318 -16.73 0.96 3.95
C LEU A 318 -16.71 1.64 2.59
N ARG A 319 -17.43 1.07 1.60
CA ARG A 319 -17.55 1.64 0.26
C ARG A 319 -18.29 2.97 0.28
N GLN A 320 -19.41 3.09 1.01
CA GLN A 320 -20.13 4.36 1.13
C GLN A 320 -19.26 5.45 1.77
N ALA A 321 -18.46 5.10 2.77
CA ALA A 321 -17.52 6.03 3.38
C ALA A 321 -16.46 6.52 2.37
N TRP A 322 -15.92 5.63 1.54
CA TRP A 322 -14.98 6.00 0.49
C TRP A 322 -15.61 6.91 -0.57
N LEU A 323 -16.81 6.59 -1.06
CA LEU A 323 -17.49 7.40 -2.08
C LEU A 323 -17.72 8.83 -1.61
N ARG A 324 -18.17 9.01 -0.36
CA ARG A 324 -18.29 10.34 0.25
C ARG A 324 -16.94 11.04 0.31
N ASN A 325 -15.88 10.33 0.70
CA ASN A 325 -14.53 10.89 0.74
C ASN A 325 -14.06 11.35 -0.65
N VAL A 326 -14.36 10.61 -1.71
CA VAL A 326 -14.05 11.02 -3.09
C VAL A 326 -14.75 12.34 -3.46
N ASP A 327 -16.01 12.54 -3.07
CA ASP A 327 -16.69 13.83 -3.30
C ASP A 327 -15.97 14.98 -2.59
N LEU A 328 -15.59 14.82 -1.32
CA LEU A 328 -14.84 15.84 -0.57
C LEU A 328 -13.45 16.12 -1.15
N LEU A 329 -12.71 15.07 -1.52
CA LEU A 329 -11.39 15.23 -2.13
C LEU A 329 -11.49 15.94 -3.49
N SER A 330 -12.51 15.61 -4.29
CA SER A 330 -12.76 16.24 -5.59
C SER A 330 -13.11 17.73 -5.45
N GLU A 331 -13.82 18.12 -4.38
CA GLU A 331 -14.07 19.53 -4.08
C GLU A 331 -12.80 20.27 -3.64
N HIS A 332 -11.92 19.58 -2.91
CA HIS A 332 -10.67 20.15 -2.43
C HIS A 332 -9.69 20.47 -3.56
N ILE A 333 -9.63 19.62 -4.60
CA ILE A 333 -8.76 19.78 -5.78
C ILE A 333 -8.82 21.19 -6.38
N LYS A 334 -9.99 21.83 -6.41
CA LYS A 334 -10.16 23.20 -6.94
C LYS A 334 -9.34 24.26 -6.21
N ARG A 335 -9.02 24.00 -4.95
CA ARG A 335 -8.37 24.93 -4.02
C ARG A 335 -7.00 24.43 -3.57
N SER A 336 -6.62 23.22 -3.99
CA SER A 336 -5.40 22.54 -3.63
C SER A 336 -4.16 23.29 -4.09
N ALA A 337 -3.13 23.28 -3.25
CA ALA A 337 -1.82 23.78 -3.65
C ALA A 337 -1.14 22.79 -4.63
N PRO A 338 -0.21 23.26 -5.49
CA PRO A 338 0.55 22.43 -6.43
C PRO A 338 1.42 21.32 -5.78
N GLN A 339 1.47 21.27 -4.45
CA GLN A 339 2.30 20.34 -3.68
C GLN A 339 1.49 19.12 -3.18
N GLU A 340 0.21 19.03 -3.52
CA GLU A 340 -0.71 18.00 -3.03
C GLU A 340 -0.81 16.78 -3.98
N PHE A 341 0.30 16.36 -4.60
CA PHE A 341 0.35 15.19 -5.48
C PHE A 341 -0.30 13.94 -4.87
N TRP A 342 -0.11 13.73 -3.56
CA TRP A 342 -0.66 12.59 -2.83
C TRP A 342 -2.20 12.47 -2.98
N LEU A 343 -2.92 13.60 -3.09
CA LEU A 343 -4.36 13.64 -3.28
C LEU A 343 -4.78 12.98 -4.60
N TYR A 344 -4.07 13.34 -5.67
CA TYR A 344 -4.30 12.80 -7.01
C TYR A 344 -3.88 11.34 -7.09
N GLU A 345 -2.77 10.96 -6.46
CA GLU A 345 -2.36 9.55 -6.37
C GLU A 345 -3.39 8.69 -5.64
N GLN A 346 -3.96 9.22 -4.54
CA GLN A 346 -4.97 8.52 -3.76
C GLN A 346 -6.26 8.32 -4.56
N LEU A 347 -6.65 9.31 -5.36
CA LEU A 347 -7.86 9.27 -6.19
C LEU A 347 -7.71 8.44 -7.46
N ILE A 348 -6.56 8.57 -8.14
CA ILE A 348 -6.32 7.99 -9.46
C ILE A 348 -5.64 6.61 -9.29
N TRP A 349 -4.40 6.57 -8.80
CA TRP A 349 -3.60 5.33 -8.75
C TRP A 349 -4.14 4.29 -7.77
N ASP A 350 -4.65 4.71 -6.62
CA ASP A 350 -5.31 3.80 -5.69
C ASP A 350 -6.82 3.65 -5.98
N GLY A 351 -7.40 4.47 -6.86
CA GLY A 351 -8.84 4.48 -7.19
C GLY A 351 -9.40 3.15 -7.75
N ARG A 352 -8.52 2.18 -8.02
CA ARG A 352 -8.85 0.88 -8.62
C ARG A 352 -8.72 -0.31 -7.67
N THR A 353 -8.46 -0.10 -6.38
CA THR A 353 -8.63 -1.17 -5.39
C THR A 353 -10.10 -1.62 -5.33
N ARG A 354 -10.38 -2.80 -4.78
CA ARG A 354 -11.74 -3.36 -4.73
C ARG A 354 -12.72 -2.47 -3.98
N LEU A 355 -12.26 -1.83 -2.89
CA LEU A 355 -13.01 -0.85 -2.12
C LEU A 355 -13.33 0.41 -2.96
N ARG A 356 -12.37 0.85 -3.78
CA ARG A 356 -12.36 2.18 -4.38
C ARG A 356 -12.88 2.25 -5.82
N ARG A 357 -12.96 1.12 -6.53
CA ARG A 357 -13.41 1.05 -7.92
C ARG A 357 -14.82 1.63 -8.12
N ASN A 358 -15.05 2.15 -9.33
CA ASN A 358 -16.32 2.77 -9.75
C ASN A 358 -16.73 3.89 -8.80
N ASN A 359 -15.78 4.80 -8.51
CA ASN A 359 -15.95 5.94 -7.60
C ASN A 359 -16.63 7.16 -8.25
N GLY A 360 -16.87 7.14 -9.56
CA GLY A 360 -17.51 8.25 -10.26
C GLY A 360 -16.60 9.46 -10.50
N LEU A 361 -15.27 9.30 -10.39
CA LEU A 361 -14.30 10.38 -10.61
C LEU A 361 -14.40 10.98 -12.04
N ALA A 362 -14.83 10.18 -13.02
CA ALA A 362 -15.13 10.61 -14.38
C ALA A 362 -16.14 11.79 -14.44
N ASN A 363 -17.09 11.86 -13.49
CA ASN A 363 -18.07 12.94 -13.39
C ASN A 363 -17.45 14.29 -12.97
N ARG A 364 -16.16 14.29 -12.62
CA ARG A 364 -15.39 15.46 -12.19
C ARG A 364 -14.30 15.80 -13.20
N ARG A 365 -14.43 15.38 -14.47
CA ARG A 365 -13.39 15.49 -15.51
C ARG A 365 -12.78 16.88 -15.63
N GLU A 366 -13.58 17.94 -15.63
CA GLU A 366 -13.10 19.31 -15.84
C GLU A 366 -12.21 19.73 -14.67
N ILE A 367 -12.66 19.44 -13.45
CA ILE A 367 -11.95 19.77 -12.21
C ILE A 367 -10.64 19.00 -12.11
N MET A 368 -10.67 17.72 -12.48
CA MET A 368 -9.48 16.85 -12.44
C MET A 368 -8.42 17.30 -13.45
N TYR A 369 -8.81 17.61 -14.69
CA TYR A 369 -7.87 18.10 -15.70
C TYR A 369 -7.30 19.47 -15.31
N GLU A 370 -8.15 20.41 -14.92
CA GLU A 370 -7.70 21.74 -14.47
C GLU A 370 -6.72 21.62 -13.29
N GLY A 371 -7.02 20.76 -12.32
CA GLY A 371 -6.14 20.49 -11.18
C GLY A 371 -4.78 19.89 -11.58
N LEU A 372 -4.78 18.88 -12.46
CA LEU A 372 -3.55 18.24 -12.96
C LEU A 372 -2.72 19.17 -13.85
N GLU A 373 -3.34 20.00 -14.67
CA GLU A 373 -2.65 21.01 -15.49
C GLU A 373 -2.00 22.08 -14.62
N ASN A 374 -2.73 22.56 -13.60
CA ASN A 374 -2.19 23.52 -12.62
C ASN A 374 -1.00 22.94 -11.83
N LEU A 375 -1.02 21.64 -11.50
CA LEU A 375 0.14 20.96 -10.91
C LEU A 375 1.37 21.02 -11.81
N GLY A 376 1.20 20.91 -13.12
CA GLY A 376 2.29 20.88 -14.10
C GLY A 376 2.86 22.26 -14.47
N HIS A 377 2.23 23.37 -14.08
CA HIS A 377 2.63 24.73 -14.48
C HIS A 377 3.41 25.52 -13.42
N HIS A 378 3.50 25.03 -12.19
CA HIS A 378 4.27 25.68 -11.13
C HIS A 378 5.75 25.26 -11.14
N GLU A 379 6.52 25.81 -12.08
CA GLU A 379 7.98 25.91 -11.93
C GLU A 379 8.29 27.01 -10.90
N GLU A 380 8.49 26.69 -9.62
CA GLU A 380 9.10 27.67 -8.71
C GLU A 380 10.56 27.92 -9.16
N PRO A 381 10.95 29.18 -9.49
CA PRO A 381 12.30 29.50 -9.90
C PRO A 381 13.19 29.64 -8.65
N LEU A 382 13.46 28.52 -7.97
CA LEU A 382 14.36 28.49 -6.83
C LEU A 382 15.39 27.38 -7.03
N VAL A 383 16.46 27.73 -7.74
CA VAL A 383 17.81 27.11 -7.67
C VAL A 383 17.77 25.61 -7.34
N SER A 384 17.08 24.81 -8.15
CA SER A 384 17.09 23.36 -8.02
C SER A 384 17.93 22.80 -9.16
N ASP A 385 18.83 21.89 -8.82
CA ASP A 385 19.59 21.05 -9.76
C ASP A 385 18.59 20.54 -10.82
N GLY A 386 18.88 20.69 -12.12
CA GLY A 386 17.93 20.57 -13.24
C GLY A 386 17.20 19.22 -13.44
N ASN A 387 17.21 18.34 -12.44
CA ASN A 387 16.60 17.03 -12.41
C ASN A 387 15.23 16.98 -11.70
N ASP A 388 14.89 17.94 -10.84
CA ASP A 388 13.70 17.89 -9.98
C ASP A 388 12.40 18.30 -10.71
N GLY A 389 12.43 19.41 -11.47
CA GLY A 389 11.27 19.86 -12.26
C GLY A 389 10.83 18.89 -13.35
N ASN A 390 11.75 18.06 -13.87
CA ASN A 390 11.43 17.01 -14.83
C ASN A 390 10.66 15.84 -14.16
N LEU A 391 10.94 15.55 -12.89
CA LEU A 391 10.30 14.46 -12.17
C LEU A 391 8.82 14.74 -11.88
N GLU A 392 8.50 15.98 -11.48
CA GLU A 392 7.13 16.41 -11.23
C GLU A 392 6.30 16.38 -12.51
N LYS A 393 6.86 16.84 -13.63
CA LYS A 393 6.21 16.75 -14.94
C LYS A 393 5.88 15.30 -15.32
N LEU A 394 6.84 14.38 -15.19
CA LEU A 394 6.61 12.96 -15.44
C LEU A 394 5.53 12.34 -14.52
N ARG A 395 5.40 12.82 -13.28
CA ARG A 395 4.32 12.40 -12.37
C ARG A 395 2.96 12.89 -12.87
N VAL A 396 2.86 14.16 -13.25
CA VAL A 396 1.63 14.74 -13.81
C VAL A 396 1.22 13.99 -15.07
N ASP A 397 2.14 13.80 -16.02
CA ASP A 397 1.88 13.11 -17.29
C ASP A 397 1.37 11.67 -17.04
N ALA A 398 1.95 10.96 -16.08
CA ALA A 398 1.51 9.61 -15.71
C ALA A 398 0.14 9.58 -15.01
N LEU A 399 -0.17 10.57 -14.16
CA LEU A 399 -1.48 10.70 -13.53
C LEU A 399 -2.55 11.05 -14.56
N MET A 400 -2.27 11.98 -15.47
CA MET A 400 -3.17 12.34 -16.56
C MET A 400 -3.41 11.15 -17.50
N LEU A 401 -2.36 10.39 -17.84
CA LEU A 401 -2.48 9.17 -18.62
C LEU A 401 -3.41 8.15 -17.93
N GLU A 402 -3.21 7.89 -16.63
CA GLU A 402 -4.06 6.95 -15.89
C GLU A 402 -5.52 7.40 -15.87
N PHE A 403 -5.76 8.67 -15.53
CA PHE A 403 -7.10 9.24 -15.46
C PHE A 403 -7.80 9.19 -16.82
N THR A 404 -7.10 9.56 -17.89
CA THR A 404 -7.63 9.55 -19.25
C THR A 404 -8.03 8.15 -19.69
N GLN A 405 -7.17 7.16 -19.44
CA GLN A 405 -7.45 5.79 -19.85
C GLN A 405 -8.48 5.09 -18.96
N MET A 406 -8.35 5.22 -17.64
CA MET A 406 -9.06 4.37 -16.69
C MET A 406 -10.36 4.98 -16.20
N ASP A 407 -10.44 6.31 -16.08
CA ASP A 407 -11.64 7.02 -15.61
C ASP A 407 -12.49 7.54 -16.76
N LEU A 408 -11.87 8.11 -17.78
CA LEU A 408 -12.59 8.69 -18.91
C LEU A 408 -12.82 7.72 -20.08
N ASP A 409 -12.11 6.58 -20.09
CA ASP A 409 -12.10 5.60 -21.18
C ASP A 409 -11.76 6.21 -22.56
N ASP A 410 -10.99 7.29 -22.58
CA ASP A 410 -10.55 7.96 -23.81
C ASP A 410 -9.26 7.28 -24.32
N LYS A 411 -9.44 6.17 -25.04
CA LYS A 411 -8.35 5.30 -25.50
C LYS A 411 -7.42 5.98 -26.50
N GLU A 412 -7.96 6.82 -27.39
CA GLU A 412 -7.15 7.53 -28.40
C GLU A 412 -6.24 8.56 -27.75
N LYS A 413 -6.79 9.41 -26.87
CA LYS A 413 -5.99 10.39 -26.13
C LYS A 413 -4.98 9.69 -25.22
N ALA A 414 -5.39 8.63 -24.52
CA ALA A 414 -4.51 7.86 -23.66
C ALA A 414 -3.34 7.22 -24.44
N GLU A 415 -3.58 6.72 -25.66
CA GLU A 415 -2.51 6.17 -26.49
C GLU A 415 -1.48 7.24 -26.85
N GLN A 416 -1.94 8.42 -27.27
CA GLN A 416 -1.04 9.53 -27.56
C GLN A 416 -0.22 9.93 -26.33
N MET A 417 -0.86 10.10 -25.18
CA MET A 417 -0.17 10.45 -23.92
C MET A 417 0.86 9.38 -23.50
N ALA A 418 0.54 8.09 -23.71
CA ALA A 418 1.48 7.02 -23.41
C ALA A 418 2.68 7.03 -24.36
N LEU A 419 2.47 7.29 -25.65
CA LEU A 419 3.56 7.43 -26.63
C LEU A 419 4.45 8.63 -26.33
N ASP A 420 3.87 9.79 -25.98
CA ASP A 420 4.61 11.00 -25.60
C ASP A 420 5.43 10.77 -24.32
N LEU A 421 4.88 10.03 -23.35
CA LEU A 421 5.59 9.66 -22.13
C LEU A 421 6.73 8.67 -22.39
N LEU A 422 6.56 7.73 -23.35
CA LEU A 422 7.64 6.85 -23.79
C LEU A 422 8.76 7.63 -24.47
N ASP A 423 8.41 8.54 -25.38
CA ASP A 423 9.36 9.37 -26.13
C ASP A 423 10.21 10.20 -25.16
N THR A 424 9.53 10.90 -24.25
CA THR A 424 10.17 11.67 -23.18
C THR A 424 11.12 10.78 -22.39
N THR A 425 10.66 9.65 -21.86
CA THR A 425 11.48 8.79 -21.00
C THR A 425 12.60 8.03 -21.72
N GLN A 426 12.58 7.93 -23.05
CA GLN A 426 13.57 7.21 -23.85
C GLN A 426 14.86 8.00 -24.06
N PHE A 427 14.77 9.32 -24.25
CA PHE A 427 15.94 10.16 -24.55
C PHE A 427 16.79 10.49 -23.31
N TRP A 428 16.18 10.48 -22.12
CA TRP A 428 16.88 10.81 -20.87
C TRP A 428 17.59 9.58 -20.30
N SER A 429 18.77 9.27 -20.84
CA SER A 429 19.61 8.18 -20.34
C SER A 429 20.16 8.51 -18.95
N GLY A 430 19.62 7.87 -17.89
CA GLY A 430 20.36 7.74 -16.63
C GLY A 430 19.58 7.85 -15.33
N ALA A 431 18.34 8.36 -15.31
CA ALA A 431 17.58 8.45 -14.07
C ALA A 431 16.68 7.22 -13.87
N LEU A 432 16.84 6.52 -12.74
CA LEU A 432 15.99 5.38 -12.34
C LEU A 432 14.49 5.74 -12.30
N SER A 433 14.16 7.03 -12.12
CA SER A 433 12.81 7.58 -12.24
C SER A 433 12.23 7.42 -13.65
N ASN A 434 13.00 7.67 -14.71
CA ASN A 434 12.53 7.56 -16.10
C ASN A 434 12.10 6.13 -16.42
N ALA A 435 12.88 5.16 -15.95
CA ALA A 435 12.53 3.74 -16.11
C ALA A 435 11.19 3.39 -15.44
N ARG A 436 10.81 4.08 -14.35
CA ARG A 436 9.51 3.87 -13.69
C ARG A 436 8.34 4.35 -14.55
N PHE A 437 8.44 5.55 -15.09
CA PHE A 437 7.39 6.13 -15.92
C PHE A 437 7.33 5.45 -17.29
N HIS A 438 8.48 5.05 -17.85
CA HIS A 438 8.53 4.25 -19.07
C HIS A 438 7.82 2.91 -18.92
N ALA A 439 8.15 2.16 -17.86
CA ALA A 439 7.46 0.90 -17.57
C ALA A 439 5.95 1.11 -17.31
N TYR A 440 5.56 2.29 -16.82
CA TYR A 440 4.17 2.61 -16.56
C TYR A 440 3.42 2.87 -17.89
N ALA A 441 3.96 3.71 -18.77
CA ALA A 441 3.44 3.95 -20.11
C ALA A 441 3.31 2.66 -20.93
N ARG A 442 4.31 1.77 -20.87
CA ARG A 442 4.24 0.44 -21.50
C ARG A 442 3.05 -0.37 -21.01
N LYS A 443 2.81 -0.40 -19.70
CA LYS A 443 1.66 -1.10 -19.11
C LYS A 443 0.32 -0.51 -19.56
N MET A 444 0.25 0.81 -19.71
CA MET A 444 -0.95 1.50 -20.22
C MET A 444 -1.22 1.14 -21.69
N LEU A 445 -0.17 1.17 -22.53
CA LEU A 445 -0.25 0.74 -23.93
C LEU A 445 -0.65 -0.73 -24.08
N ALA A 446 -0.16 -1.62 -23.21
CA ALA A 446 -0.58 -3.02 -23.24
C ALA A 446 -2.11 -3.17 -23.12
N ARG A 447 -2.76 -2.38 -22.26
CA ARG A 447 -4.24 -2.39 -22.13
C ARG A 447 -4.94 -1.84 -23.37
N ILE A 448 -4.36 -0.82 -24.01
CA ILE A 448 -4.90 -0.25 -25.26
C ILE A 448 -4.79 -1.29 -26.38
N CYS A 449 -3.62 -1.92 -26.54
CA CYS A 449 -3.40 -3.00 -27.49
C CYS A 449 -4.35 -4.18 -27.24
N GLU A 450 -4.60 -4.52 -25.97
CA GLU A 450 -5.56 -5.56 -25.60
C GLU A 450 -6.98 -5.20 -26.07
N SER A 451 -7.43 -3.95 -25.88
CA SER A 451 -8.73 -3.50 -26.39
C SER A 451 -8.83 -3.52 -27.92
N LYS A 452 -7.68 -3.42 -28.61
CA LYS A 452 -7.55 -3.53 -30.07
C LYS A 452 -7.31 -4.97 -30.54
N GLN A 453 -7.27 -5.95 -29.63
CA GLN A 453 -6.93 -7.35 -29.90
C GLN A 453 -5.55 -7.54 -30.56
N ASP A 454 -4.63 -6.60 -30.36
CA ASP A 454 -3.26 -6.65 -30.87
C ASP A 454 -2.36 -7.40 -29.87
N TRP A 455 -2.55 -8.72 -29.81
CA TRP A 455 -1.97 -9.58 -28.78
C TRP A 455 -0.44 -9.58 -28.76
N ASP A 456 0.20 -9.44 -29.92
CA ASP A 456 1.67 -9.41 -30.01
C ASP A 456 2.21 -8.15 -29.31
N ARG A 457 1.59 -6.99 -29.56
CA ARG A 457 1.98 -5.75 -28.89
C ARG A 457 1.60 -5.73 -27.42
N VAL A 458 0.56 -6.44 -26.99
CA VAL A 458 0.28 -6.64 -25.55
C VAL A 458 1.46 -7.32 -24.88
N GLU A 459 1.88 -8.46 -25.43
CA GLU A 459 2.97 -9.26 -24.87
C GLU A 459 4.29 -8.47 -24.83
N GLU A 460 4.63 -7.80 -25.93
CA GLU A 460 5.82 -6.96 -26.02
C GLU A 460 5.82 -5.85 -24.96
N ASN A 461 4.71 -5.12 -24.84
CA ASN A 461 4.60 -4.03 -23.88
C ASN A 461 4.67 -4.52 -22.42
N LEU A 462 4.04 -5.65 -22.09
CA LEU A 462 4.11 -6.22 -20.74
C LEU A 462 5.53 -6.69 -20.38
N LYS A 463 6.22 -7.36 -21.31
CA LYS A 463 7.63 -7.75 -21.14
C LYS A 463 8.54 -6.54 -20.94
N GLN A 464 8.37 -5.50 -21.76
CA GLN A 464 9.14 -4.26 -21.63
C GLN A 464 8.81 -3.51 -20.34
N ALA A 465 7.56 -3.51 -19.90
CA ALA A 465 7.16 -2.94 -18.62
C ALA A 465 7.90 -3.61 -17.45
N ILE A 466 7.96 -4.95 -17.43
CA ILE A 466 8.70 -5.71 -16.42
C ILE A 466 10.19 -5.35 -16.47
N HIS A 467 10.82 -5.40 -17.64
CA HIS A 467 12.24 -5.10 -17.81
C HIS A 467 12.60 -3.68 -17.30
N MET A 468 11.81 -2.69 -17.68
CA MET A 468 12.02 -1.31 -17.26
C MET A 468 11.72 -1.11 -15.76
N ARG A 469 10.81 -1.92 -15.18
CA ARG A 469 10.56 -1.94 -13.73
C ARG A 469 11.75 -2.52 -12.95
N GLU A 470 12.36 -3.59 -13.44
CA GLU A 470 13.60 -4.16 -12.87
C GLU A 470 14.72 -3.12 -12.88
N ALA A 471 14.93 -2.46 -14.02
CA ALA A 471 15.93 -1.41 -14.16
C ALA A 471 15.68 -0.27 -13.16
N ALA A 472 14.43 0.17 -12.99
CA ALA A 472 14.06 1.23 -12.06
C ALA A 472 14.35 0.94 -10.57
N HIS A 473 14.35 -0.33 -10.19
CA HIS A 473 14.56 -0.75 -8.80
C HIS A 473 15.94 -1.31 -8.52
N GLY A 474 16.74 -1.59 -9.56
CA GLY A 474 18.04 -2.24 -9.43
C GLY A 474 17.97 -3.67 -8.86
N THR A 475 16.77 -4.27 -8.83
CA THR A 475 16.52 -5.63 -8.35
C THR A 475 15.35 -6.25 -9.10
N THR A 476 15.44 -7.56 -9.33
CA THR A 476 14.40 -8.38 -9.98
C THR A 476 13.31 -8.82 -9.02
N SER A 477 13.53 -8.71 -7.70
CA SER A 477 12.61 -9.17 -6.65
C SER A 477 11.75 -8.06 -6.05
N ASN A 478 11.69 -6.86 -6.65
CA ASN A 478 10.83 -5.81 -6.12
C ASN A 478 9.34 -6.23 -6.22
N LEU A 479 8.56 -5.88 -5.19
CA LEU A 479 7.11 -6.15 -5.15
C LEU A 479 6.37 -5.66 -6.42
N ARG A 480 6.76 -4.51 -6.98
CA ARG A 480 6.13 -3.97 -8.20
C ARG A 480 6.46 -4.80 -9.44
N VAL A 481 7.68 -5.35 -9.54
CA VAL A 481 8.08 -6.27 -10.62
C VAL A 481 7.25 -7.55 -10.53
N ILE A 482 7.16 -8.15 -9.34
CA ILE A 482 6.38 -9.38 -9.10
C ILE A 482 4.91 -9.20 -9.53
N ARG A 483 4.33 -8.03 -9.24
CA ARG A 483 2.96 -7.71 -9.66
C ARG A 483 2.79 -7.61 -11.18
N ASP A 484 3.70 -6.92 -11.86
CA ASP A 484 3.64 -6.81 -13.32
C ASP A 484 3.83 -8.19 -13.98
N MET A 485 4.58 -9.10 -13.35
CA MET A 485 4.68 -10.50 -13.80
C MET A 485 3.36 -11.27 -13.64
N TRP A 486 2.60 -11.07 -12.56
CA TRP A 486 1.27 -11.69 -12.47
C TRP A 486 0.29 -11.15 -13.51
N VAL A 487 0.42 -9.89 -13.93
CA VAL A 487 -0.34 -9.34 -15.06
C VAL A 487 0.03 -10.07 -16.35
N LEU A 488 1.31 -10.31 -16.61
CA LEU A 488 1.76 -11.08 -17.77
C LEU A 488 1.29 -12.55 -17.72
N ALA A 489 1.33 -13.19 -16.56
CA ALA A 489 0.82 -14.55 -16.39
C ALA A 489 -0.70 -14.63 -16.66
N ALA A 490 -1.46 -13.66 -16.16
CA ALA A 490 -2.91 -13.57 -16.41
C ALA A 490 -3.21 -13.33 -17.90
N TYR A 491 -2.43 -12.49 -18.57
CA TYR A 491 -2.52 -12.31 -20.03
C TYR A 491 -2.29 -13.64 -20.77
N TYR A 492 -1.21 -14.37 -20.44
CA TYR A 492 -0.92 -15.66 -21.09
C TYR A 492 -2.03 -16.69 -20.86
N GLN A 493 -2.62 -16.72 -19.68
CA GLN A 493 -3.77 -17.55 -19.39
C GLN A 493 -4.97 -17.17 -20.28
N LYS A 494 -5.25 -15.87 -20.45
CA LYS A 494 -6.35 -15.35 -21.29
C LYS A 494 -6.19 -15.73 -22.76
N VAL A 495 -4.98 -15.64 -23.31
CA VAL A 495 -4.70 -15.99 -24.72
C VAL A 495 -4.42 -17.48 -24.94
N GLY A 496 -4.60 -18.33 -23.91
CA GLY A 496 -4.43 -19.79 -24.01
C GLY A 496 -2.98 -20.30 -24.02
N LYS A 497 -1.99 -19.43 -23.76
CA LYS A 497 -0.56 -19.80 -23.62
C LYS A 497 -0.28 -20.32 -22.21
N ILE A 498 -0.83 -21.49 -21.88
CA ILE A 498 -0.85 -22.03 -20.50
C ILE A 498 0.58 -22.30 -19.96
N ASP A 499 1.48 -22.84 -20.79
CA ASP A 499 2.86 -23.14 -20.36
C ASP A 499 3.63 -21.87 -20.01
N ASP A 500 3.50 -20.82 -20.84
CA ASP A 500 4.10 -19.51 -20.58
C ASP A 500 3.53 -18.87 -19.30
N ALA A 501 2.21 -18.99 -19.09
CA ALA A 501 1.56 -18.51 -17.87
C ALA A 501 2.14 -19.19 -16.61
N LEU A 502 2.30 -20.51 -16.64
CA LEU A 502 2.88 -21.29 -15.54
C LEU A 502 4.35 -20.92 -15.31
N GLN A 503 5.12 -20.73 -16.37
CA GLN A 503 6.53 -20.34 -16.27
C GLN A 503 6.68 -18.95 -15.63
N VAL A 504 5.92 -17.95 -16.09
CA VAL A 504 5.95 -16.60 -15.52
C VAL A 504 5.46 -16.60 -14.07
N ALA A 505 4.40 -17.34 -13.75
CA ALA A 505 3.90 -17.46 -12.38
C ALA A 505 4.95 -18.09 -11.45
N GLN A 506 5.66 -19.12 -11.91
CA GLN A 506 6.70 -19.77 -11.12
C GLN A 506 7.93 -18.87 -10.91
N ASP A 507 8.31 -18.06 -11.91
CA ASP A 507 9.35 -17.03 -11.75
C ASP A 507 8.90 -15.94 -10.75
N ALA A 508 7.65 -15.46 -10.86
CA ALA A 508 7.09 -14.48 -9.93
C ALA A 508 7.08 -15.00 -8.47
N ILE A 509 6.73 -16.28 -8.25
CA ILE A 509 6.80 -16.93 -6.94
C ILE A 509 8.24 -17.00 -6.40
N THR A 510 9.20 -17.34 -7.27
CA THR A 510 10.62 -17.42 -6.90
C THR A 510 11.16 -16.06 -6.46
N ARG A 511 10.80 -15.00 -7.19
CA ARG A 511 11.14 -13.61 -6.84
C ARG A 511 10.41 -13.13 -5.59
N ALA A 512 9.16 -13.53 -5.38
CA ALA A 512 8.43 -13.27 -4.15
C ALA A 512 9.12 -13.92 -2.94
N GLN A 513 9.63 -15.14 -3.08
CA GLN A 513 10.41 -15.76 -2.01
C GLN A 513 11.66 -14.93 -1.67
N GLN A 514 12.41 -14.46 -2.68
CA GLN A 514 13.56 -13.57 -2.48
C GLN A 514 13.16 -12.28 -1.76
N TYR A 515 12.10 -11.61 -2.24
CA TYR A 515 11.54 -10.41 -1.61
C TYR A 515 11.22 -10.61 -0.12
N LEU A 516 10.72 -11.79 0.25
CA LEU A 516 10.28 -12.08 1.61
C LEU A 516 11.43 -12.49 2.55
N HIS A 517 12.58 -12.91 2.02
CA HIS A 517 13.76 -13.24 2.82
C HIS A 517 14.50 -12.02 3.39
N ASP A 518 14.26 -10.81 2.88
CA ASP A 518 14.86 -9.56 3.35
C ASP A 518 14.29 -9.04 4.69
N LEU A 519 13.57 -9.88 5.45
CA LEU A 519 13.05 -9.49 6.76
C LEU A 519 14.16 -9.52 7.81
N PRO A 520 14.42 -8.42 8.55
CA PRO A 520 15.15 -8.52 9.80
C PRO A 520 14.32 -9.39 10.76
N GLY A 521 14.93 -10.50 11.20
CA GLY A 521 14.32 -11.47 12.12
C GLY A 521 14.21 -10.98 13.55
#